data_AF-A0A3B9L6Y1-F1
#
_entry.id   AF-A0A3B9L6Y1-F1
#
_cell.length_a   1.000
_cell.length_b   1.000
_cell.length_c   1.000
_cell.angle_alpha   90.00
_cell.angle_beta   90.00
_cell.angle_gamma   90.00
#
_symmetry.space_group_name_H-M   'P 1'
#
loop_
_entity.id
_entity.type
_entity.pdbx_description
1 polymer ?
#
loop_
_entity_poly.entity_id
_entity_poly.type
_entity_poly.pdbx_seq_one_letter_code
_entity_poly.pdbx_strand_id
1 'polypeptide(L)' 'GATPLMELYLIYHKAASLLQQAHLTIARSLVGNYTTAIDMAGASITVCVLNDTIKTLWDAPVHTPALRWGC' A
#
# COMPACT_ATOMS: atom_id res chain seq x y z
N GLY A 1 -1.98 -10.59 -8.57
CA GLY A 1 -1.92 -11.04 -9.98
C GLY A 1 -0.78 -12.02 -10.10
N ALA A 2 -0.11 -12.05 -11.25
CA ALA A 2 1.06 -12.91 -11.44
C ALA A 2 2.39 -12.26 -11.00
N THR A 3 2.40 -10.98 -10.65
CA THR A 3 3.60 -10.25 -10.22
C THR A 3 4.14 -10.78 -8.89
N PRO A 4 5.41 -11.24 -8.82
CA PRO A 4 6.04 -11.67 -7.57
C PRO A 4 6.06 -10.58 -6.50
N LEU A 5 5.92 -10.99 -5.24
CA LEU A 5 5.95 -10.05 -4.11
C LEU A 5 7.24 -9.24 -4.04
N MET A 6 8.38 -9.84 -4.40
CA MET A 6 9.67 -9.15 -4.47
C MET A 6 9.65 -7.99 -5.48
N GLU A 7 9.03 -8.18 -6.64
CA GLU A 7 8.88 -7.13 -7.65
C GLU A 7 7.97 -6.00 -7.16
N LEU A 8 6.90 -6.34 -6.42
CA LEU A 8 6.04 -5.32 -5.80
C LEU A 8 6.81 -4.46 -4.79
N TYR A 9 7.76 -5.05 -4.04
CA TYR A 9 8.63 -4.28 -3.15
C TYR A 9 9.64 -3.41 -3.90
N LEU A 10 10.16 -3.85 -5.05
CA LEU A 10 11.00 -3.00 -5.91
C LEU A 10 10.21 -1.80 -6.44
N ILE A 11 8.98 -2.01 -6.89
CA ILE A 11 8.07 -0.95 -7.33
C ILE A 11 7.78 0.01 -6.17
N TYR A 12 7.49 -0.51 -4.98
CA TYR A 12 7.28 0.30 -3.78
C TYR A 12 8.51 1.15 -3.43
N HIS A 13 9.71 0.57 -3.45
CA HIS A 13 10.95 1.31 -3.17
C HIS A 13 11.12 2.49 -4.14
N LYS A 14 10.88 2.27 -5.43
CA LYS A 14 10.95 3.34 -6.43
C LYS A 14 9.89 4.41 -6.18
N ALA A 15 8.65 4.02 -5.90
CA ALA A 15 7.56 4.95 -5.59
C ALA A 15 7.86 5.78 -4.32
N ALA A 16 8.37 5.14 -3.27
CA ALA A 16 8.73 5.80 -2.02
C ALA A 16 9.84 6.84 -2.22
N SER A 17 10.86 6.52 -3.02
CA SER A 17 11.92 7.47 -3.37
C SER A 17 11.38 8.70 -4.11
N LEU A 18 10.46 8.51 -5.07
CA LEU A 18 9.83 9.62 -5.80
C LEU A 18 8.96 10.50 -4.88
N LEU A 19 8.19 9.89 -3.97
CA LEU A 19 7.37 10.63 -3.00
C LEU A 19 8.24 11.44 -2.03
N GLN A 20 9.36 10.88 -1.56
CA GLN A 20 10.31 11.60 -0.71
C GLN A 20 10.95 12.78 -1.45
N GLN A 21 11.31 12.62 -2.73
CA GLN A 21 11.81 13.71 -3.55
C GLN A 21 10.78 14.83 -3.74
N ALA A 22 9.49 14.49 -3.71
CA ALA A 22 8.39 15.44 -3.72
C ALA A 22 8.05 15.99 -2.31
N HIS A 23 8.91 15.77 -1.30
CA HIS A 23 8.72 16.19 0.08
C HIS A 23 7.46 15.63 0.76
N LEU A 24 6.96 14.47 0.30
CA LEU A 24 5.82 13.78 0.91
C LEU A 24 6.31 12.74 1.91
N THR A 25 5.60 12.64 3.04
CA THR A 25 5.86 11.64 4.07
C THR A 25 4.88 10.48 3.95
N ILE A 26 5.39 9.26 3.80
CA ILE A 26 4.58 8.04 3.79
C ILE A 26 4.29 7.65 5.23
N ALA A 27 3.05 7.87 5.68
CA ALA A 27 2.64 7.49 7.02
C ALA A 27 2.30 5.99 7.14
N ARG A 28 1.71 5.40 6.09
CA ARG A 28 1.25 4.00 6.04
C ARG A 28 1.48 3.46 4.63
N SER A 29 1.75 2.16 4.53
CA SER A 29 1.98 1.48 3.26
C SER A 29 1.42 0.07 3.28
N LEU A 30 0.80 -0.35 2.18
CA LEU A 30 0.42 -1.73 1.91
C LEU A 30 1.07 -2.17 0.60
N VAL A 31 1.77 -3.31 0.62
CA VAL A 31 2.39 -3.93 -0.57
C VAL A 31 1.90 -5.37 -0.66
N GLY A 32 1.27 -5.74 -1.78
CA GLY A 32 0.69 -7.07 -1.95
C GLY A 32 -0.50 -7.12 -2.92
N ASN A 33 -1.18 -8.26 -2.93
CA ASN A 33 -2.32 -8.52 -3.80
C ASN A 33 -3.64 -8.09 -3.14
N TYR A 34 -3.98 -6.79 -3.21
CA TYR A 34 -5.22 -6.24 -2.63
C TYR A 34 -6.36 -6.08 -3.65
N THR A 35 -6.04 -5.69 -4.88
CA THR A 35 -7.01 -5.55 -5.98
C THR A 35 -6.38 -6.10 -7.25
N THR A 36 -6.81 -7.30 -7.66
CA THR A 36 -6.17 -8.06 -8.74
C THR A 36 -7.06 -8.20 -9.96
N ALA A 37 -6.46 -8.28 -11.15
CA ALA A 37 -7.13 -8.66 -12.39
C ALA A 37 -6.64 -10.05 -12.84
N ILE A 38 -7.21 -11.10 -12.24
CA ILE A 38 -6.85 -12.52 -12.49
C ILE A 38 -5.33 -12.73 -12.40
N ASP A 39 -4.69 -13.18 -13.47
CA ASP A 39 -3.29 -13.55 -13.62
C ASP A 39 -2.47 -12.47 -14.35
N MET A 40 -2.99 -11.25 -14.47
CA MET A 40 -2.25 -10.13 -15.04
C MET A 40 -0.91 -9.95 -14.31
N ALA A 41 0.17 -9.89 -15.09
CA ALA A 41 1.50 -9.45 -14.67
C ALA A 41 1.56 -7.93 -14.72
N GLY A 42 1.36 -7.28 -13.59
CA GLY A 42 1.36 -5.83 -13.44
C GLY A 42 1.09 -5.39 -12.01
N ALA A 43 1.14 -4.08 -11.78
CA ALA A 43 0.84 -3.48 -10.48
C ALA A 43 0.15 -2.13 -10.67
N SER A 44 -0.66 -1.74 -9.69
CA SER A 44 -1.18 -0.39 -9.54
C SER A 44 -0.56 0.27 -8.30
N ILE A 45 -0.39 1.59 -8.34
CA ILE A 45 0.04 2.39 -7.20
C ILE A 45 -1.12 3.33 -6.86
N THR A 46 -1.53 3.32 -5.60
CA THR A 46 -2.55 4.22 -5.07
C THR A 46 -1.93 5.10 -4.00
N VAL A 47 -2.14 6.42 -4.10
CA VAL A 47 -1.69 7.40 -3.12
C VAL A 47 -2.92 8.11 -2.55
N CYS A 48 -3.00 8.20 -1.23
CA CYS A 48 -4.08 8.88 -0.53
C CYS A 48 -3.48 9.90 0.45
N VAL A 49 -3.94 11.15 0.37
CA VAL A 49 -3.58 12.18 1.35
C VAL A 49 -4.35 11.91 2.63
N LEU A 50 -3.60 11.72 3.72
CA LEU A 50 -4.19 11.47 5.04
C LEU A 50 -4.29 12.78 5.81
N ASN A 51 -5.48 13.04 6.33
CA ASN A 51 -5.66 13.94 7.47
C ASN A 51 -5.71 13.12 8.77
N ASP A 52 -5.72 13.79 9.92
CA ASP A 52 -5.69 13.13 11.22
C ASP A 52 -6.88 12.19 11.46
N THR A 53 -8.07 12.56 10.96
CA THR A 53 -9.27 11.73 11.06
C THR A 53 -9.11 10.43 10.26
N ILE A 54 -8.69 10.51 8.99
CA ILE A 54 -8.50 9.33 8.14
C ILE A 54 -7.36 8.45 8.69
N LYS A 55 -6.28 9.05 9.18
CA LYS A 55 -5.18 8.32 9.82
C LYS A 55 -5.66 7.53 11.04
N THR A 56 -6.48 8.16 11.89
CA THR A 56 -7.06 7.49 13.06
C THR A 56 -7.95 6.31 12.67
N LEU A 57 -8.77 6.48 11.62
CA LEU A 57 -9.62 5.41 11.11
C LEU A 57 -8.82 4.26 10.48
N TRP A 58 -7.71 4.57 9.80
CA TRP A 58 -6.80 3.56 9.28
C TRP A 58 -6.16 2.72 10.39
N ASP A 59 -5.75 3.36 11.48
CA ASP A 59 -5.08 2.71 12.61
C ASP A 59 -6.03 1.92 13.53
N ALA A 60 -7.35 2.06 13.35
CA ALA A 60 -8.33 1.31 14.12
C ALA A 60 -8.20 -0.21 13.86
N PRO A 61 -8.48 -1.06 14.87
CA PRO A 61 -8.38 -2.51 14.71
C PRO A 61 -9.23 -3.04 13.56
N VAL A 62 -8.68 -3.99 12.81
CA VAL A 62 -9.36 -4.66 11.70
C VAL A 62 -9.12 -6.16 11.75
N HIS A 63 -10.16 -6.93 11.46
CA HIS A 63 -10.12 -8.39 11.48
C HIS A 63 -10.88 -8.96 10.28
N THR A 64 -10.21 -9.02 9.14
CA THR A 64 -10.75 -9.55 7.88
C THR A 64 -9.76 -10.55 7.26
N PRO A 65 -10.17 -11.37 6.27
CA PRO A 65 -9.27 -12.31 5.63
C PRO A 65 -8.01 -11.69 5.01
N ALA A 66 -8.11 -10.44 4.52
CA ALA A 66 -7.02 -9.77 3.79
C ALA A 66 -6.30 -8.68 4.59
N LEU A 67 -6.96 -8.10 5.60
CA LEU A 67 -6.40 -7.04 6.47
C LEU A 67 -6.62 -7.41 7.92
N ARG A 68 -5.53 -7.38 8.70
CA ARG A 68 -5.54 -7.73 10.13
C ARG A 68 -4.48 -6.94 10.91
N TRP A 69 -4.90 -6.15 11.88
CA TRP A 69 -4.03 -5.49 12.86
C TRP A 69 -4.82 -5.02 14.09
N GLY A 70 -4.12 -4.72 15.18
CA GLY A 70 -4.73 -4.23 16.42
C GLY A 70 -5.52 -5.29 17.20
N CYS A 71 -5.34 -6.58 16.87
CA CYS A 71 -5.92 -7.73 17.57
C CYS A 71 -4.92 -8.38 18.52
#